data_AF-A0A849GM01-F1
#
_entry.id   AF-A0A849GM01-F1
#
_cell.length_a   1.000
_cell.length_b   1.000
_cell.length_c   1.000
_cell.angle_alpha   90.00
_cell.angle_beta   90.00
_cell.angle_gamma   90.00
#
_symmetry.space_group_name_H-M   'P 1'
#
loop_
_entity.id
_entity.type
_entity.pdbx_description
1 polymer ?
#
loop_
_entity_poly.entity_id
_entity_poly.type
_entity_poly.pdbx_seq_one_letter_code
_entity_poly.pdbx_strand_id
1 'polypeptide(L)'
;MLKRIGLLVLIIVIAIVMATFTAINTGDVRIDLAFAEFTKPLSLVLTVTFALGWLFGILCMGVFALKLVNERRMLRRSLRLSESEVTSLRGLPLSDAD
;
A
#
# COMPACT_ATOMS: atom_id res chain seq x y z
N MET A 1 23.78 6.19 9.53
CA MET A 1 23.60 7.62 9.87
C MET A 1 23.13 8.44 8.67
N LEU A 2 23.72 8.26 7.48
CA LEU A 2 23.32 8.96 6.25
C LEU A 2 21.83 8.82 5.89
N LYS A 3 21.21 7.64 6.08
CA LYS A 3 19.77 7.43 5.88
C LYS A 3 18.88 8.29 6.80
N ARG A 4 19.32 8.53 8.05
CA ARG A 4 18.58 9.36 9.02
C ARG A 4 18.72 10.85 8.70
N ILE A 5 19.92 11.27 8.28
CA ILE A 5 20.18 12.65 7.84
C ILE A 5 19.39 12.94 6.56
N GLY A 6 19.41 12.03 5.58
CA GLY A 6 18.61 12.17 4.35
C GLY A 6 17.12 12.24 4.62
N LEU A 7 16.59 11.43 5.55
CA LEU A 7 15.19 11.52 5.98
C LEU A 7 14.88 12.89 6.60
N LEU A 8 15.75 13.39 7.48
CA LEU A 8 15.56 14.67 8.16
C LEU A 8 15.59 15.83 7.17
N VAL A 9 16.54 15.82 6.23
CA VAL A 9 16.61 16.79 5.12
C VAL A 9 15.34 16.74 4.28
N LEU A 10 14.86 15.55 3.91
CA LEU A 10 13.61 15.39 3.16
C LEU A 10 12.41 15.98 3.91
N ILE A 11 12.29 15.71 5.21
CA ILE A 11 11.21 16.26 6.05
C ILE A 11 11.29 17.78 6.08
N ILE A 12 12.47 18.36 6.25
CA ILE A 12 12.67 19.82 6.24
C ILE A 12 12.27 20.40 4.88
N VAL A 13 12.70 19.79 3.78
CA VAL A 13 12.35 20.24 2.42
C VAL A 13 10.83 20.22 2.22
N ILE A 14 10.17 19.13 2.61
CA ILE A 14 8.70 19.01 2.53
C ILE A 14 8.03 20.09 3.38
N ALA A 15 8.51 20.32 4.61
CA ALA A 15 7.94 21.33 5.50
C ALA A 15 8.08 22.74 4.91
N ILE A 16 9.23 23.08 4.33
CA ILE A 16 9.45 24.36 3.64
C ILE A 16 8.50 24.49 2.46
N VAL A 17 8.40 23.48 1.59
CA VAL A 17 7.49 23.49 0.44
C VAL A 17 6.04 23.70 0.87
N MET A 18 5.58 22.99 1.91
CA MET A 18 4.21 23.14 2.43
C MET A 18 3.97 24.53 3.03
N ALA A 19 4.92 25.08 3.78
CA ALA A 19 4.82 26.41 4.36
C ALA A 19 4.77 27.50 3.27
N THR A 20 5.66 27.43 2.27
CA THR A 20 5.69 28.35 1.14
C THR A 20 4.41 28.24 0.31
N PHE A 21 3.96 27.02 0.02
CA PHE A 21 2.69 26.79 -0.68
C PHE A 21 1.52 27.43 0.07
N THR A 22 1.44 27.23 1.39
CA THR A 22 0.38 27.81 2.22
C THR A 22 0.43 29.34 2.25
N ALA A 23 1.63 29.92 2.34
CA ALA A 23 1.81 31.37 2.39
C ALA A 23 1.46 32.06 1.06
N ILE A 24 1.70 31.41 -0.08
CA ILE A 24 1.38 31.96 -1.41
C ILE A 24 -0.11 31.75 -1.74
N ASN A 25 -0.73 30.69 -1.21
CA ASN A 25 -2.11 30.31 -1.50
C ASN A 25 -3.02 30.59 -0.29
N THR A 26 -3.16 31.86 0.07
CA THR A 26 -4.08 32.34 1.13
C THR A 26 -5.54 32.39 0.71
N GLY A 27 -5.82 32.16 -0.58
CA GLY A 27 -7.16 32.16 -1.12
C GLY A 27 -8.02 31.03 -0.55
N ASP A 28 -9.28 31.36 -0.29
CA ASP A 28 -10.30 30.38 0.03
C ASP A 28 -10.94 29.82 -1.25
N VAL A 29 -11.27 28.54 -1.22
CA VAL A 29 -12.02 27.87 -2.27
C VAL A 29 -13.35 27.40 -1.72
N ARG A 30 -14.42 27.69 -2.48
CA ARG A 30 -15.75 27.14 -2.25
C ARG A 30 -15.84 25.77 -2.91
N ILE A 31 -16.19 24.77 -2.11
CA ILE A 31 -16.46 23.40 -2.58
C ILE A 31 -17.95 23.14 -2.37
N ASP A 32 -18.59 22.74 -3.46
CA ASP A 32 -19.97 22.27 -3.48
C ASP A 32 -19.97 20.76 -3.73
N LEU A 33 -20.40 19.99 -2.73
CA LEU A 33 -20.54 18.53 -2.78
C LEU A 33 -21.96 18.09 -3.12
N ALA A 34 -22.78 18.96 -3.73
CA ALA A 34 -24.21 18.83 -4.02
C ALA A 34 -25.13 18.72 -2.79
N PHE A 35 -24.64 18.17 -1.67
CA PHE A 35 -25.37 18.04 -0.41
C PHE A 35 -24.79 18.90 0.72
N ALA A 36 -23.60 19.48 0.50
CA ALA A 36 -22.91 20.33 1.46
C ALA A 36 -21.99 21.31 0.74
N GLU A 37 -21.99 22.56 1.19
CA GLU A 37 -21.10 23.60 0.69
C GLU A 37 -20.22 24.12 1.81
N PHE A 38 -18.93 24.31 1.52
CA PHE A 38 -18.00 24.93 2.46
C PHE A 38 -16.92 25.73 1.74
N THR A 39 -16.53 26.82 2.39
CA THR A 39 -15.43 27.68 1.97
C THR A 39 -14.28 27.52 2.94
N LYS A 40 -13.14 27.05 2.44
CA LYS A 40 -11.94 26.77 3.25
C LYS A 40 -10.67 27.18 2.49
N PRO A 41 -9.55 27.40 3.20
CA PRO A 41 -8.28 27.71 2.56
C PRO A 41 -7.88 26.61 1.58
N LEU A 42 -7.46 26.96 0.37
CA LEU A 42 -7.05 26.01 -0.68
C LEU A 42 -6.02 24.99 -0.15
N SER A 43 -5.08 25.49 0.64
CA SER A 43 -4.02 24.69 1.25
C SER A 43 -4.54 23.59 2.17
N LEU A 44 -5.59 23.88 2.95
CA LEU A 44 -6.22 22.89 3.82
C LEU A 44 -6.96 21.83 3.00
N VAL A 45 -7.74 22.28 2.01
CA VAL A 45 -8.50 21.39 1.12
C VAL A 45 -7.57 20.38 0.46
N LEU A 46 -6.51 20.85 -0.21
CA LEU A 46 -5.55 19.98 -0.88
C LEU A 46 -4.85 19.04 0.10
N THR A 47 -4.44 19.53 1.27
CA THR A 47 -3.80 18.68 2.29
C THR A 47 -4.71 17.53 2.70
N VAL A 48 -5.99 17.80 2.97
CA VAL A 48 -6.96 16.77 3.35
C VAL A 48 -7.21 15.80 2.19
N THR A 49 -7.38 16.30 0.96
CA THR A 49 -7.59 15.45 -0.23
C THR A 49 -6.41 14.51 -0.45
N PHE A 50 -5.17 15.01 -0.38
CA PHE A 50 -3.97 14.17 -0.52
C PHE A 50 -3.83 13.18 0.64
N ALA A 51 -4.09 13.59 1.89
CA ALA A 51 -4.04 12.70 3.04
C ALA A 51 -5.05 11.55 2.91
N LEU A 52 -6.27 11.84 2.46
CA LEU A 52 -7.30 10.84 2.21
C LEU A 52 -6.89 9.89 1.07
N GLY A 53 -6.38 10.43 -0.05
CA GLY A 53 -5.89 9.63 -1.16
C GLY A 53 -4.73 8.70 -0.77
N TRP A 54 -3.79 9.21 0.04
CA TRP A 54 -2.67 8.43 0.55
C TRP A 54 -3.13 7.32 1.50
N LEU A 55 -4.02 7.63 2.44
CA LEU A 55 -4.60 6.64 3.36
C LEU A 55 -5.35 5.54 2.60
N PHE A 56 -6.14 5.93 1.60
CA PHE A 56 -6.83 4.99 0.72
C PHE A 56 -5.84 4.10 -0.06
N GLY A 57 -4.76 4.68 -0.59
CA GLY A 57 -3.69 3.94 -1.26
C GLY A 57 -3.02 2.90 -0.35
N ILE A 58 -2.71 3.26 0.90
CA ILE A 58 -2.16 2.34 1.90
C ILE A 58 -3.15 1.21 2.17
N LEU A 59 -4.44 1.52 2.33
CA LEU A 59 -5.47 0.53 2.57
C LEU A 59 -5.57 -0.48 1.41
N CYS A 60 -5.62 0.01 0.17
CA CYS A 60 -5.63 -0.83 -1.03
C CYS A 60 -4.39 -1.72 -1.11
N MET A 61 -3.22 -1.17 -0.85
CA MET A 61 -1.96 -1.91 -0.85
C MET A 61 -1.94 -2.98 0.25
N GLY A 62 -2.49 -2.69 1.42
CA GLY A 62 -2.66 -3.65 2.52
C GLY A 62 -3.56 -4.82 2.13
N VAL A 63 -4.72 -4.54 1.52
CA VAL A 63 -5.64 -5.59 1.03
C VAL A 63 -4.95 -6.46 -0.04
N PHE A 64 -4.23 -5.84 -0.98
CA PHE A 64 -3.49 -6.57 -2.00
C PHE A 64 -2.38 -7.44 -1.41
N ALA A 65 -1.62 -6.91 -0.44
CA ALA A 65 -0.57 -7.65 0.25
C ALA A 65 -1.14 -8.87 1.01
N LEU A 66 -2.31 -8.74 1.66
CA LEU A 66 -2.98 -9.85 2.32
C LEU A 66 -3.37 -10.96 1.35
N LYS A 67 -3.91 -10.60 0.17
CA LYS A 67 -4.21 -11.56 -0.91
C LYS A 67 -2.96 -12.30 -1.35
N LEU A 68 -1.87 -11.57 -1.60
CA LEU A 68 -0.60 -12.16 -2.04
C LEU A 68 0.00 -13.11 -0.99
N VAL A 69 -0.10 -12.76 0.30
CA VAL A 69 0.33 -13.65 1.39
C VAL A 69 -0.52 -14.92 1.43
N ASN A 70 -1.83 -14.82 1.21
CA ASN A 70 -2.71 -15.97 1.19
C ASN A 70 -2.43 -16.90 0.00
N GLU A 71 -2.28 -16.34 -1.20
CA GLU A 71 -1.91 -17.09 -2.41
C GLU A 71 -0.57 -17.80 -2.22
N ARG A 72 0.45 -17.11 -1.68
CA ARG A 72 1.74 -17.71 -1.37
C ARG A 72 1.64 -18.88 -0.38
N ARG A 73 0.75 -18.78 0.63
CA ARG A 73 0.51 -19.88 1.58
C ARG A 73 -0.16 -21.07 0.90
N MET A 74 -1.16 -20.82 0.06
CA MET A 74 -1.86 -21.87 -0.69
C MET A 74 -0.91 -22.59 -1.66
N LEU A 75 -0.16 -21.85 -2.47
CA LEU A 75 0.82 -22.40 -3.42
C LEU A 75 1.86 -23.28 -2.73
N ARG A 76 2.38 -22.84 -1.57
CA ARG A 76 3.32 -23.64 -0.77
C ARG A 76 2.70 -24.93 -0.23
N ARG A 77 1.41 -24.90 0.15
CA ARG A 77 0.70 -26.09 0.61
C ARG A 77 0.49 -27.08 -0.53
N SER A 78 0.05 -26.60 -1.70
CA SER A 78 -0.13 -27.44 -2.89
C SER A 78 1.18 -28.08 -3.34
N LEU A 79 2.28 -27.32 -3.35
CA LEU A 79 3.61 -27.83 -3.68
C LEU A 79 4.01 -29.00 -2.76
N ARG A 80 3.87 -28.83 -1.44
CA ARG A 80 4.18 -29.89 -0.46
C ARG A 80 3.33 -31.15 -0.66
N LEU A 81 2.04 -30.99 -0.98
CA LEU A 81 1.16 -32.14 -1.25
C LEU A 81 1.62 -32.89 -2.50
N SER A 82 1.88 -32.19 -3.60
CA SER A 82 2.38 -32.82 -4.83
C SER A 82 3.74 -33.51 -4.63
N GLU A 83 4.66 -32.91 -3.86
CA GLU A 83 5.94 -33.57 -3.51
C GLU A 83 5.73 -34.87 -2.71
N SER A 84 4.77 -34.86 -1.77
CA SER A 84 4.43 -36.05 -0.97
C SER A 84 3.77 -37.15 -1.79
N GLU A 85 2.94 -36.80 -2.77
CA GLU A 85 2.32 -37.75 -3.71
C GLU A 85 3.38 -38.39 -4.61
N VAL A 86 4.28 -37.60 -5.20
CA VAL A 86 5.39 -38.13 -6.02
C VAL A 86 6.29 -39.05 -5.20
N THR A 87 6.59 -38.69 -3.95
CA THR A 87 7.41 -39.52 -3.05
C THR A 87 6.70 -40.83 -2.71
N SER A 88 5.41 -40.77 -2.38
CA SER A 88 4.59 -41.96 -2.12
C SER A 88 4.53 -42.89 -3.33
N LEU A 89 4.33 -42.35 -4.54
CA LEU A 89 4.30 -43.11 -5.79
C LEU A 89 5.65 -43.76 -6.11
N ARG A 90 6.77 -43.08 -5.84
CA ARG A 90 8.13 -43.63 -6.02
C ARG A 90 8.49 -44.69 -4.98
N GLY A 91 7.84 -44.67 -3.82
CA GLY A 91 8.02 -45.65 -2.74
C GLY A 91 7.16 -46.90 -2.90
N LEU A 92 6.23 -46.93 -3.87
CA LEU A 92 5.47 -48.14 -4.17
C LEU A 92 6.43 -49.21 -4.74
N PRO A 93 6.45 -50.43 -4.17
CA PRO A 93 7.17 -51.52 -4.80
C PRO A 93 6.62 -51.72 -6.22
N LEU A 94 7.51 -51.93 -7.19
CA LEU A 94 7.12 -52.34 -8.54
C LEU A 94 6.42 -53.70 -8.42
N SER A 95 5.10 -53.69 -8.20
CA SER A 95 4.29 -54.89 -8.24
C SER A 95 4.13 -55.27 -9.70
N ASP A 96 4.74 -56.40 -10.03
CA ASP A 96 4.51 -57.25 -11.20
C ASP A 96 4.69 -56.56 -12.57
N ALA A 97 5.94 -56.52 -13.00
CA ALA A 97 6.25 -56.90 -14.37
C ALA A 97 6.94 -58.28 -14.31
N ASP A 98 6.12 -59.31 -14.04
CA ASP A 98 6.37 -60.66 -14.55
C ASP A 98 6.12 -60.69 -16.07
#